data_AF-A0A0W0WE99-F1
#
_entry.id   AF-A0A0W0WE99-F1
#
_cell.length_a   1.000
_cell.length_b   1.000
_cell.length_c   1.000
_cell.angle_alpha   90.00
_cell.angle_beta   90.00
_cell.angle_gamma   90.00
#
_symmetry.space_group_name_H-M   'P 1'
#
loop_
_entity.id
_entity.type
_entity.pdbx_description
1 polymer ?
#
loop_
_entity_poly.entity_id
_entity_poly.type
_entity_poly.pdbx_seq_one_letter_code
_entity_poly.pdbx_strand_id
1 'polypeptide(L)'
;MIINAKELIEFSFRLIDIQIKKYKQLATAGVGPDAKISAALIQAQVGELLTHLNHVLSLDEVDDKELLAFAQNLKFYLNCEYLRGRAGWLLDDNKIHNTVYERVSSQLEELKGICSNEPLPDINETLLSPFQKQYLQDSHEIAFLILDLATKLKENPNRKDFGSNYNLGHGLKIMQTHAAPNGRYHNPEIGNEIKQKYELSKDFLENSPLQKSTRQLNKDTAREYEKKDKKEFKQLLEQFLQKYPESKLAKEDFKWFNVATLDKTNKANSSKALRNWGIFTIGVITTGIAATWAMQNMCAQEESSQNSWWSGL
;
A
#
# COMPACT_ATOMS: atom_id res chain seq x y z
N MET A 1 -14.45 -16.92 -12.06
CA MET A 1 -13.12 -16.29 -12.00
C MET A 1 -12.07 -17.06 -12.78
N ILE A 2 -11.56 -16.47 -13.85
CA ILE A 2 -10.38 -16.95 -14.57
C ILE A 2 -9.22 -16.04 -14.17
N ILE A 3 -8.11 -16.62 -13.72
CA ILE A 3 -6.91 -15.88 -13.30
C ILE A 3 -5.78 -16.23 -14.26
N ASN A 4 -5.19 -15.22 -14.89
CA ASN A 4 -4.03 -15.43 -15.74
C ASN A 4 -2.77 -15.62 -14.88
N ALA A 5 -2.34 -16.88 -14.72
CA ALA A 5 -1.19 -17.25 -13.90
C ALA A 5 0.07 -16.44 -14.24
N LYS A 6 0.37 -16.29 -15.53
CA LYS A 6 1.55 -15.54 -15.98
C LYS A 6 1.47 -14.08 -15.55
N GLU A 7 0.35 -13.42 -15.81
CA GLU A 7 0.20 -11.99 -15.46
C GLU A 7 0.18 -11.75 -13.96
N LEU A 8 -0.40 -12.66 -13.17
CA LEU A 8 -0.36 -12.60 -11.70
C LEU A 8 1.07 -12.73 -11.16
N ILE A 9 1.86 -13.64 -11.74
CA ILE A 9 3.28 -13.81 -11.39
C ILE A 9 4.09 -12.57 -11.81
N GLU A 10 3.88 -12.04 -13.02
CA GLU A 10 4.53 -10.80 -13.48
C GLU A 10 4.22 -9.61 -12.55
N PHE A 11 2.96 -9.49 -12.14
CA PHE A 11 2.50 -8.51 -11.18
C PHE A 11 3.23 -8.65 -9.84
N SER A 12 3.36 -9.88 -9.35
CA SER A 12 4.03 -10.19 -8.09
C SER A 12 5.50 -9.82 -8.09
N PHE A 13 6.24 -10.11 -9.17
CA PHE A 13 7.63 -9.67 -9.32
C PHE A 13 7.75 -8.15 -9.23
N ARG A 14 6.89 -7.40 -9.92
CA ARG A 14 6.91 -5.94 -9.87
C ARG A 14 6.60 -5.42 -8.46
N LEU A 15 5.64 -6.04 -7.77
CA LEU A 15 5.31 -5.70 -6.37
C LEU A 15 6.51 -5.95 -5.44
N ILE A 16 7.13 -7.12 -5.51
CA ILE A 16 8.25 -7.51 -4.63
C ILE A 16 9.44 -6.55 -4.82
N ASP A 17 9.81 -6.22 -6.06
CA ASP A 17 10.90 -5.28 -6.34
C ASP A 17 10.66 -3.90 -5.69
N ILE A 18 9.43 -3.38 -5.78
CA ILE A 18 9.03 -2.13 -5.12
C ILE A 18 9.19 -2.25 -3.59
N GLN A 19 8.70 -3.34 -3.00
CA GLN A 19 8.74 -3.52 -1.54
C GLN A 19 10.18 -3.67 -1.03
N ILE A 20 11.06 -4.37 -1.76
CA ILE A 20 12.50 -4.47 -1.43
C ILE A 20 13.15 -3.08 -1.36
N LYS A 21 12.92 -2.27 -2.39
CA LYS A 21 13.44 -0.90 -2.44
C LYS A 21 12.86 -0.04 -1.29
N LYS A 22 11.56 -0.21 -1.00
CA LYS A 22 10.83 0.57 0.01
C LYS A 22 11.31 0.29 1.43
N TYR A 23 11.41 -0.96 1.86
CA TYR A 23 11.85 -1.24 3.24
C TYR A 23 13.29 -0.76 3.47
N LYS A 24 14.16 -0.91 2.46
CA LYS A 24 15.53 -0.40 2.56
C LYS A 24 15.55 1.11 2.71
N GLN A 25 14.77 1.82 1.90
CA GLN A 25 14.70 3.27 1.97
C GLN A 25 14.19 3.74 3.33
N LEU A 26 13.14 3.10 3.86
CA LEU A 26 12.61 3.41 5.19
C LEU A 26 13.62 3.14 6.31
N ALA A 27 14.35 2.01 6.25
CA ALA A 27 15.37 1.67 7.24
C ALA A 27 16.63 2.57 7.16
N THR A 28 16.93 3.13 5.98
CA THR A 28 18.17 3.91 5.75
C THR A 28 17.99 5.42 5.86
N ALA A 29 16.85 5.94 5.40
CA ALA A 29 16.56 7.37 5.28
C ALA A 29 15.26 7.79 5.98
N GLY A 30 14.43 6.83 6.41
CA GLY A 30 13.23 7.12 7.18
C GLY A 30 13.56 7.80 8.50
N VAL A 31 12.78 8.83 8.83
CA VAL A 31 12.93 9.58 10.07
C VAL A 31 11.93 9.02 11.09
N GLY A 32 12.44 8.55 12.22
CA GLY A 32 11.63 8.12 13.37
C GLY A 32 11.47 6.59 13.54
N PRO A 33 11.01 6.14 14.73
CA PRO A 33 10.76 4.72 15.02
C PRO A 33 9.74 4.08 14.08
N ASP A 34 8.71 4.81 13.67
CA ASP A 34 7.62 4.31 12.84
C ASP A 34 8.09 3.90 11.44
N ALA A 35 9.11 4.59 10.90
CA ALA A 35 9.71 4.21 9.62
C ALA A 35 10.46 2.88 9.73
N LYS A 36 11.13 2.60 10.86
CA LYS A 36 11.84 1.33 11.09
C LYS A 36 10.88 0.17 11.35
N ILE A 37 9.75 0.42 12.02
CA ILE A 37 8.67 -0.56 12.21
C ILE A 37 8.03 -0.87 10.85
N SER A 38 7.68 0.17 10.08
CA SER A 38 7.16 0.02 8.72
C SER A 38 8.11 -0.76 7.81
N ALA A 39 9.43 -0.51 7.92
CA ALA A 39 10.44 -1.25 7.18
C ALA A 39 10.47 -2.73 7.56
N ALA A 40 10.41 -3.06 8.86
CA ALA A 40 10.37 -4.46 9.31
C ALA A 40 9.15 -5.20 8.77
N LEU A 41 7.99 -4.54 8.79
CA LEU A 41 6.73 -5.09 8.30
C LEU A 41 6.76 -5.34 6.78
N ILE A 42 7.28 -4.38 5.99
CA ILE A 42 7.43 -4.55 4.54
C ILE A 42 8.47 -5.63 4.19
N GLN A 43 9.58 -5.73 4.93
CA GLN A 43 10.56 -6.79 4.74
C GLN A 43 9.94 -8.17 4.97
N ALA A 44 9.10 -8.32 5.99
CA ALA A 44 8.44 -9.57 6.26
C ALA A 44 7.40 -9.94 5.18
N GLN A 45 6.67 -8.96 4.63
CA GLN A 45 5.83 -9.17 3.44
C GLN A 45 6.65 -9.68 2.25
N VAL A 46 7.83 -9.12 1.99
CA VAL A 46 8.71 -9.60 0.91
C VAL A 46 9.05 -11.07 1.10
N GLY A 47 9.35 -11.50 2.34
CA GLY A 47 9.64 -12.90 2.66
C GLY A 47 8.47 -13.84 2.36
N GLU A 48 7.24 -13.50 2.78
CA GLU A 48 6.06 -14.32 2.45
C GLU A 48 5.79 -14.35 0.94
N LEU A 49 5.89 -13.21 0.25
CA LEU A 49 5.65 -13.14 -1.19
C LEU A 49 6.68 -13.95 -1.99
N LEU A 50 7.97 -13.91 -1.61
CA LEU A 50 9.00 -14.74 -2.23
C LEU A 50 8.76 -16.23 -1.96
N THR A 51 8.37 -16.59 -0.73
CA THR A 51 8.04 -17.98 -0.37
C THR A 51 6.87 -18.51 -1.20
N HIS A 52 5.80 -17.73 -1.30
CA HIS A 52 4.62 -18.08 -2.11
C HIS A 52 5.00 -18.18 -3.59
N LEU A 53 5.76 -17.23 -4.10
CA LEU A 53 6.21 -17.22 -5.50
C LEU A 53 7.06 -18.46 -5.83
N ASN A 54 7.97 -18.84 -4.93
CA ASN A 54 8.76 -20.07 -5.06
C ASN A 54 7.86 -21.31 -5.08
N HIS A 55 6.84 -21.36 -4.21
CA HIS A 55 5.87 -22.46 -4.22
C HIS A 55 5.14 -22.54 -5.57
N VAL A 56 4.55 -21.44 -6.04
CA VAL A 56 3.82 -21.37 -7.32
C VAL A 56 4.71 -21.74 -8.51
N LEU A 57 5.96 -21.28 -8.54
CA LEU A 57 6.90 -21.61 -9.62
C LEU A 57 7.41 -23.05 -9.58
N SER A 58 7.39 -23.70 -8.41
CA SER A 58 7.77 -25.11 -8.25
C SER A 58 6.70 -26.10 -8.72
N LEU A 59 5.47 -25.64 -8.94
CA LEU A 59 4.37 -26.46 -9.44
C LEU A 59 4.46 -26.59 -10.96
N ASP A 60 4.32 -27.82 -11.46
CA ASP A 60 4.24 -28.10 -12.90
C ASP A 60 3.01 -27.40 -13.51
N GLU A 61 1.84 -27.64 -12.90
CA GLU A 61 0.58 -26.97 -13.16
C GLU A 61 0.05 -26.33 -11.88
N VAL A 62 -0.25 -25.03 -11.94
CA VAL A 62 -0.84 -24.28 -10.82
C VAL A 62 -2.34 -24.31 -11.00
N ASP A 63 -3.07 -24.86 -10.04
CA ASP A 63 -4.53 -24.89 -10.10
C ASP A 63 -5.16 -23.52 -9.79
N ASP A 64 -6.44 -23.37 -10.15
CA ASP A 64 -7.18 -22.13 -9.95
C ASP A 64 -7.30 -21.73 -8.47
N LYS A 65 -7.24 -22.70 -7.55
CA LYS A 65 -7.39 -22.45 -6.11
C LYS A 65 -6.12 -21.82 -5.54
N GLU A 66 -4.95 -22.32 -5.92
CA GLU A 66 -3.66 -21.74 -5.56
C GLU A 66 -3.50 -20.34 -6.18
N LEU A 67 -3.90 -20.14 -7.44
CA LEU A 67 -3.89 -18.82 -8.08
C LEU A 67 -4.83 -17.83 -7.37
N LEU A 68 -6.02 -18.29 -6.98
CA LEU A 68 -6.96 -17.47 -6.23
C LEU A 68 -6.40 -17.09 -4.86
N ALA A 69 -5.86 -18.04 -4.12
CA ALA A 69 -5.22 -17.79 -2.83
C ALA A 69 -4.04 -16.80 -2.97
N PHE A 70 -3.26 -16.90 -4.05
CA PHE A 70 -2.19 -15.97 -4.32
C PHE A 70 -2.70 -14.56 -4.64
N ALA A 71 -3.70 -14.43 -5.51
CA ALA A 71 -4.32 -13.15 -5.84
C ALA A 71 -4.95 -12.49 -4.60
N GLN A 72 -5.61 -13.27 -3.75
CA GLN A 72 -6.15 -12.82 -2.47
C GLN A 72 -5.06 -12.30 -1.52
N ASN A 73 -3.92 -12.99 -1.43
CA ASN A 73 -2.79 -12.52 -0.62
C ASN A 73 -2.20 -11.21 -1.14
N LEU A 74 -2.06 -11.06 -2.46
CA LEU A 74 -1.61 -9.82 -3.08
C LEU A 74 -2.59 -8.68 -2.80
N LYS A 75 -3.90 -8.92 -2.96
CA LYS A 75 -4.96 -7.96 -2.63
C LYS A 75 -4.88 -7.53 -1.15
N PHE A 76 -4.75 -8.49 -0.23
CA PHE A 76 -4.63 -8.23 1.20
C PHE A 76 -3.48 -7.25 1.50
N TYR A 77 -2.30 -7.51 0.95
CA TYR A 77 -1.13 -6.65 1.17
C TYR A 77 -1.29 -5.26 0.55
N LEU A 78 -1.87 -5.17 -0.64
CA LEU A 78 -2.16 -3.89 -1.29
C LEU A 78 -3.21 -3.09 -0.50
N ASN A 79 -4.25 -3.73 0.03
CA ASN A 79 -5.25 -3.07 0.88
C ASN A 79 -4.62 -2.49 2.16
N CYS A 80 -3.74 -3.24 2.82
CA CYS A 80 -3.02 -2.76 3.99
C CYS A 80 -2.05 -1.61 3.64
N GLU A 81 -1.43 -1.62 2.47
CA GLU A 81 -0.63 -0.50 2.00
C GLU A 81 -1.47 0.71 1.61
N TYR A 82 -2.64 0.48 1.00
CA TYR A 82 -3.62 1.51 0.64
C TYR A 82 -4.12 2.23 1.89
N LEU A 83 -4.49 1.50 2.94
CA LEU A 83 -4.92 2.06 4.22
C LEU A 83 -3.89 3.06 4.77
N ARG A 84 -2.62 2.66 4.85
CA ARG A 84 -1.53 3.51 5.34
C ARG A 84 -1.24 4.68 4.39
N GLY A 85 -1.24 4.43 3.08
CA GLY A 85 -1.02 5.44 2.06
C GLY A 85 -2.11 6.51 2.06
N ARG A 86 -3.37 6.10 2.19
CA ARG A 86 -4.53 6.99 2.24
C ARG A 86 -4.55 7.81 3.52
N ALA A 87 -4.23 7.21 4.68
CA ALA A 87 -4.06 7.94 5.92
C ALA A 87 -3.01 9.06 5.79
N GLY A 88 -1.84 8.75 5.19
CA GLY A 88 -0.81 9.74 4.90
C GLY A 88 -1.26 10.85 3.94
N TRP A 89 -2.01 10.50 2.90
CA TRP A 89 -2.57 11.46 1.93
C TRP A 89 -3.62 12.39 2.55
N LEU A 90 -4.43 11.88 3.47
CA LEU A 90 -5.40 12.66 4.22
C LEU A 90 -4.70 13.64 5.17
N LEU A 91 -3.59 13.22 5.80
CA LEU A 91 -2.76 14.04 6.67
C LEU A 91 -2.07 15.19 5.92
N ASP A 92 -1.43 14.90 4.79
CA ASP A 92 -0.71 15.92 4.03
C ASP A 92 -0.70 15.62 2.53
N ASP A 93 -1.09 16.62 1.74
CA ASP A 93 -1.04 16.60 0.29
C ASP A 93 0.39 16.89 -0.20
N ASN A 94 1.28 15.92 0.07
CA ASN A 94 2.65 15.97 -0.40
C ASN A 94 2.92 14.93 -1.48
N LYS A 95 3.93 15.22 -2.30
CA LYS A 95 4.31 14.40 -3.45
C LYS A 95 4.54 12.93 -3.07
N ILE A 96 5.04 12.65 -1.87
CA ILE A 96 5.34 11.28 -1.43
C ILE A 96 4.05 10.52 -1.17
N HIS A 97 3.13 11.08 -0.39
CA HIS A 97 1.85 10.43 -0.09
C HIS A 97 0.97 10.29 -1.33
N ASN A 98 0.94 11.30 -2.21
CA ASN A 98 0.25 11.22 -3.50
C ASN A 98 0.81 10.08 -4.36
N THR A 99 2.14 10.01 -4.50
CA THR A 99 2.79 8.96 -5.30
C THR A 99 2.50 7.56 -4.75
N VAL A 100 2.49 7.39 -3.41
CA VAL A 100 2.18 6.10 -2.79
C VAL A 100 0.72 5.73 -3.01
N TYR A 101 -0.20 6.64 -2.76
CA TYR A 101 -1.64 6.43 -2.95
C TYR A 101 -1.96 6.07 -4.41
N GLU A 102 -1.58 6.91 -5.36
CA GLU A 102 -1.85 6.73 -6.80
C GLU A 102 -1.29 5.40 -7.31
N ARG A 103 -0.07 5.04 -6.89
CA ARG A 103 0.55 3.77 -7.27
C ARG A 103 -0.24 2.58 -6.73
N VAL A 104 -0.61 2.57 -5.45
CA VAL A 104 -1.32 1.43 -4.86
C VAL A 104 -2.72 1.30 -5.47
N SER A 105 -3.43 2.41 -5.71
CA SER A 105 -4.70 2.41 -6.44
C SER A 105 -4.55 1.80 -7.84
N SER A 106 -3.52 2.20 -8.59
CA SER A 106 -3.26 1.62 -9.91
C SER A 106 -2.92 0.12 -9.84
N GLN A 107 -2.22 -0.33 -8.81
CA GLN A 107 -1.88 -1.75 -8.61
C GLN A 107 -3.12 -2.59 -8.26
N LEU A 108 -4.06 -2.03 -7.48
CA LEU A 108 -5.33 -2.69 -7.18
C LEU A 108 -6.20 -2.84 -8.43
N GLU A 109 -6.29 -1.81 -9.27
CA GLU A 109 -7.03 -1.89 -10.54
C GLU A 109 -6.37 -2.87 -11.53
N GLU A 110 -5.04 -2.90 -11.60
CA GLU A 110 -4.33 -3.88 -12.42
C GLU A 110 -4.59 -5.32 -11.95
N LEU A 111 -4.54 -5.56 -10.63
CA LEU A 111 -4.85 -6.88 -10.06
C LEU A 111 -6.30 -7.30 -10.37
N LYS A 112 -7.25 -6.37 -10.27
CA LYS A 112 -8.65 -6.61 -10.67
C LYS A 112 -8.76 -6.99 -12.15
N GLY A 113 -8.00 -6.32 -13.02
CA GLY A 113 -7.91 -6.66 -14.44
C GLY A 113 -7.38 -8.07 -14.70
N ILE A 114 -6.35 -8.50 -13.95
CA ILE A 114 -5.78 -9.86 -14.03
C ILE A 114 -6.81 -10.94 -13.62
N CYS A 115 -7.72 -10.61 -12.70
CA CYS A 115 -8.78 -11.50 -12.22
C CYS A 115 -10.09 -11.36 -13.00
N SER A 116 -10.01 -11.06 -14.30
CA SER A 116 -11.16 -10.94 -15.21
C SER A 116 -12.19 -9.87 -14.82
N ASN A 117 -11.78 -8.81 -14.11
CA ASN A 117 -12.64 -7.75 -13.57
C ASN A 117 -13.72 -8.21 -12.58
N GLU A 118 -13.74 -9.50 -12.20
CA GLU A 118 -14.55 -9.96 -11.07
C GLU A 118 -13.94 -9.42 -9.78
N PRO A 119 -14.76 -8.95 -8.82
CA PRO A 119 -14.23 -8.53 -7.53
C PRO A 119 -13.61 -9.75 -6.84
N LEU A 120 -12.30 -9.70 -6.62
CA LEU A 120 -11.62 -10.66 -5.77
C LEU A 120 -12.28 -10.63 -4.38
N PRO A 121 -12.74 -11.76 -3.84
CA PRO A 121 -13.27 -11.80 -2.49
C PRO A 121 -12.15 -11.41 -1.52
N ASP A 122 -12.52 -10.69 -0.46
CA ASP A 122 -11.58 -10.44 0.63
C ASP A 122 -11.12 -11.76 1.25
N ILE A 123 -9.89 -11.78 1.76
CA ILE A 123 -9.44 -12.92 2.56
C ILE A 123 -10.38 -13.03 3.76
N ASN A 124 -10.90 -14.24 3.96
CA ASN A 124 -11.57 -14.56 5.20
C ASN A 124 -10.58 -14.37 6.37
N GLU A 125 -10.87 -13.45 7.29
CA GLU A 125 -9.99 -13.11 8.41
C GLU A 125 -9.62 -14.32 9.29
N THR A 126 -10.49 -15.35 9.32
CA THR A 126 -10.21 -16.60 10.03
C THR A 126 -9.08 -17.42 9.39
N LEU A 127 -8.84 -17.24 8.08
CA LEU A 127 -7.80 -17.90 7.30
C LEU A 127 -6.48 -17.13 7.26
N LEU A 128 -6.43 -15.92 7.82
CA LEU A 128 -5.19 -15.16 7.89
C LEU A 128 -4.13 -15.90 8.71
N SER A 129 -2.92 -15.97 8.17
CA SER A 129 -1.77 -16.47 8.92
C SER A 129 -1.53 -15.59 10.16
N PRO A 130 -0.88 -16.10 11.23
CA PRO A 130 -0.50 -15.26 12.36
C PRO A 130 0.29 -14.02 11.95
N PHE A 131 1.12 -14.14 10.91
CA PHE A 131 1.84 -13.02 10.33
C PHE A 131 0.91 -11.99 9.70
N GLN A 132 -0.03 -12.43 8.87
CA GLN A 132 -0.99 -11.53 8.22
C GLN A 132 -1.88 -10.82 9.24
N LYS A 133 -2.29 -11.51 10.32
CA LYS A 133 -3.04 -10.88 11.43
C LYS A 133 -2.21 -9.75 12.08
N GLN A 134 -0.94 -9.99 12.35
CA GLN A 134 -0.04 -8.96 12.88
C GLN A 134 0.20 -7.83 11.85
N TYR A 135 0.31 -8.16 10.57
CA TYR A 135 0.49 -7.17 9.50
C TYR A 135 -0.72 -6.24 9.38
N LEU A 136 -1.93 -6.79 9.49
CA LEU A 136 -3.18 -6.03 9.51
C LEU A 136 -3.26 -5.14 10.76
N GLN A 137 -3.00 -5.72 11.94
CA GLN A 137 -2.91 -4.99 13.21
C GLN A 137 -2.00 -3.77 13.12
N ASP A 138 -0.75 -3.99 12.71
CA ASP A 138 0.25 -2.92 12.62
C ASP A 138 -0.12 -1.88 11.54
N SER A 139 -0.81 -2.30 10.46
CA SER A 139 -1.28 -1.38 9.43
C SER A 139 -2.39 -0.46 9.95
N HIS A 140 -3.33 -0.99 10.75
CA HIS A 140 -4.34 -0.19 11.44
C HIS A 140 -3.73 0.72 12.51
N GLU A 141 -2.75 0.25 13.29
CA GLU A 141 -2.05 1.08 14.28
C GLU A 141 -1.39 2.30 13.61
N ILE A 142 -0.68 2.10 12.50
CA ILE A 142 -0.04 3.18 11.75
C ILE A 142 -1.08 4.18 11.22
N ALA A 143 -2.16 3.67 10.60
CA ALA A 143 -3.22 4.53 10.07
C ALA A 143 -3.94 5.30 11.17
N PHE A 144 -4.25 4.64 12.29
CA PHE A 144 -4.85 5.25 13.47
C PHE A 144 -3.98 6.39 14.01
N LEU A 145 -2.68 6.18 14.23
CA LEU A 145 -1.78 7.21 14.75
C LEU A 145 -1.72 8.45 13.83
N ILE A 146 -1.70 8.23 12.51
CA ILE A 146 -1.72 9.31 11.52
C ILE A 146 -3.04 10.09 11.60
N LEU A 147 -4.18 9.39 11.63
CA LEU A 147 -5.50 10.00 11.61
C LEU A 147 -5.85 10.67 12.95
N ASP A 148 -5.43 10.09 14.07
CA ASP A 148 -5.53 10.65 15.41
C ASP A 148 -4.80 11.99 15.49
N LEU A 149 -3.60 12.08 14.90
CA LEU A 149 -2.85 13.32 14.80
C LEU A 149 -3.62 14.39 14.00
N ALA A 150 -4.22 14.02 12.87
CA ALA A 150 -5.04 14.92 12.07
C ALA A 150 -6.27 15.43 12.85
N THR A 151 -6.98 14.52 13.55
CA THR A 151 -8.14 14.83 14.38
C THR A 151 -7.79 15.79 15.52
N LYS A 152 -6.73 15.48 16.30
CA LYS A 152 -6.27 16.31 17.41
C LYS A 152 -5.81 17.70 16.96
N LEU A 153 -5.19 17.80 15.78
CA LEU A 153 -4.78 19.08 15.22
C LEU A 153 -5.97 19.88 14.70
N LYS A 154 -6.95 19.23 14.06
CA LYS A 154 -8.20 19.89 13.64
C LYS A 154 -8.94 20.53 14.82
N GLU A 155 -8.96 19.87 15.97
CA GLU A 155 -9.55 20.41 17.21
C GLU A 155 -8.74 21.55 17.81
N ASN A 156 -7.40 21.44 17.80
CA ASN A 156 -6.49 22.47 18.30
C ASN A 156 -5.25 22.61 17.40
N PRO A 157 -5.27 23.52 16.42
CA PRO A 157 -4.17 23.69 15.47
C PRO A 157 -2.87 24.15 16.13
N ASN A 158 -2.95 24.75 17.32
CA ASN A 158 -1.78 25.24 18.05
C ASN A 158 -1.23 24.20 19.04
N ARG A 159 -1.80 22.99 19.09
CA ARG A 159 -1.30 21.88 19.92
C ARG A 159 0.19 21.62 19.60
N LYS A 160 0.99 21.43 20.65
CA LYS A 160 2.44 21.13 20.56
C LYS A 160 2.84 19.90 21.37
N ASP A 161 1.96 19.47 22.27
CA ASP A 161 2.09 18.34 23.16
C ASP A 161 1.54 17.08 22.50
N PHE A 162 2.34 16.46 21.64
CA PHE A 162 2.00 15.17 21.02
C PHE A 162 2.62 13.98 21.79
N GLY A 163 3.45 14.25 22.81
CA GLY A 163 4.21 13.23 23.54
C GLY A 163 5.62 13.02 22.97
N SER A 164 6.47 12.32 23.71
CA SER A 164 7.89 12.11 23.37
C SER A 164 8.14 11.31 22.08
N ASN A 165 7.11 10.60 21.59
CA ASN A 165 7.19 9.77 20.39
C ASN A 165 7.12 10.57 19.09
N TYR A 166 6.70 11.84 19.14
CA TYR A 166 6.41 12.65 17.97
C TYR A 166 7.49 13.73 17.78
N ASN A 167 8.52 13.43 16.98
CA ASN A 167 9.43 14.46 16.47
C ASN A 167 8.96 14.93 15.09
N LEU A 168 7.91 15.75 15.07
CA LEU A 168 7.20 16.12 13.84
C LEU A 168 7.91 17.21 13.03
N GLY A 169 8.94 17.87 13.56
CA GLY A 169 9.77 18.85 12.85
C GLY A 169 8.99 19.84 11.97
N HIS A 170 9.42 20.01 10.71
CA HIS A 170 8.71 20.84 9.73
C HIS A 170 7.31 20.27 9.39
N GLY A 171 7.12 18.96 9.47
CA GLY A 171 5.83 18.32 9.22
C GLY A 171 4.71 18.91 10.09
N LEU A 172 5.00 19.23 11.35
CA LEU A 172 4.02 19.87 12.24
C LEU A 172 3.46 21.15 11.65
N LYS A 173 4.31 22.06 11.18
CA LYS A 173 3.88 23.36 10.62
C LYS A 173 2.94 23.19 9.42
N ILE A 174 3.19 22.17 8.59
CA ILE A 174 2.34 21.86 7.44
C ILE A 174 0.97 21.39 7.94
N MET A 175 0.94 20.42 8.86
CA MET A 175 -0.31 19.91 9.43
C MET A 175 -1.09 20.98 10.19
N GLN A 176 -0.44 21.92 10.88
CA GLN A 176 -1.09 23.06 11.52
C GLN A 176 -1.75 23.99 10.51
N THR A 177 -1.18 24.13 9.31
CA THR A 177 -1.79 24.90 8.21
C THR A 177 -3.04 24.18 7.69
N HIS A 178 -2.97 22.86 7.50
CA HIS A 178 -4.11 22.04 7.11
C HIS A 178 -5.22 22.01 8.17
N ALA A 179 -4.87 22.18 9.44
CA ALA A 179 -5.79 22.22 10.57
C ALA A 179 -6.42 23.59 10.84
N ALA A 180 -5.94 24.68 10.24
CA ALA A 180 -6.53 26.00 10.44
C ALA A 180 -8.02 26.03 10.00
N PRO A 181 -8.87 26.96 10.48
CA PRO A 181 -10.32 26.96 10.21
C PRO A 181 -10.76 26.92 8.73
N ASN A 182 -9.87 27.28 7.79
CA ASN A 182 -10.09 27.21 6.34
C ASN A 182 -9.12 26.23 5.65
N GLY A 183 -8.48 25.37 6.43
CA GLY A 183 -7.51 24.39 5.99
C GLY A 183 -8.16 23.09 5.54
N ARG A 184 -7.33 22.21 4.97
CA ARG A 184 -7.72 20.91 4.40
C ARG A 184 -8.58 20.06 5.34
N TYR A 185 -8.31 20.02 6.65
CA TYR A 185 -9.04 19.16 7.58
C TYR A 185 -10.50 19.63 7.83
N HIS A 186 -10.80 20.89 7.49
CA HIS A 186 -12.15 21.46 7.57
C HIS A 186 -12.93 21.34 6.25
N ASN A 187 -12.30 20.92 5.15
CA ASN A 187 -13.02 20.54 3.95
C ASN A 187 -13.97 19.36 4.28
N PRO A 188 -15.27 19.42 3.91
CA PRO A 188 -16.23 18.39 4.28
C PRO A 188 -15.87 16.97 3.82
N GLU A 189 -15.38 16.81 2.60
CA GLU A 189 -15.02 15.49 2.04
C GLU A 189 -13.83 14.90 2.80
N ILE A 190 -12.75 15.67 2.93
CA ILE A 190 -11.53 15.22 3.61
C ILE A 190 -11.77 15.02 5.10
N GLY A 191 -12.46 15.97 5.74
CA GLY A 191 -12.73 15.92 7.17
C GLY A 191 -13.62 14.75 7.57
N ASN A 192 -14.61 14.41 6.75
CA ASN A 192 -15.47 13.23 6.97
C ASN A 192 -14.69 11.94 6.76
N GLU A 193 -13.86 11.86 5.71
CA GLU A 193 -13.07 10.66 5.45
C GLU A 193 -12.02 10.41 6.56
N ILE A 194 -11.36 11.45 7.06
CA ILE A 194 -10.48 11.34 8.24
C ILE A 194 -11.23 10.71 9.41
N LYS A 195 -12.42 11.24 9.73
CA LYS A 195 -13.23 10.74 10.84
C LYS A 195 -13.63 9.27 10.62
N GLN A 196 -14.15 8.92 9.45
CA GLN A 196 -14.58 7.56 9.13
C GLN A 196 -13.42 6.56 9.24
N LYS A 197 -12.27 6.86 8.63
CA LYS A 197 -11.09 5.97 8.68
C LYS A 197 -10.47 5.90 10.07
N TYR A 198 -10.55 6.98 10.85
CA TYR A 198 -10.12 7.01 12.25
C TYR A 198 -10.96 6.05 13.09
N GLU A 199 -12.30 6.18 13.06
CA GLU A 199 -13.18 5.28 13.82
C GLU A 199 -13.02 3.83 13.36
N LEU A 200 -12.96 3.56 12.05
CA LEU A 200 -12.75 2.20 11.54
C LEU A 200 -11.45 1.57 12.07
N SER A 201 -10.36 2.33 12.12
CA SER A 201 -9.09 1.80 12.65
C SER A 201 -9.12 1.66 14.16
N LYS A 202 -9.78 2.59 14.85
CA LYS A 202 -9.96 2.53 16.30
C LYS A 202 -10.78 1.30 16.70
N ASP A 203 -11.93 1.10 16.07
CA ASP A 203 -12.83 -0.04 16.32
C ASP A 203 -12.09 -1.36 16.06
N PHE A 204 -11.33 -1.46 14.96
CA PHE A 204 -10.51 -2.63 14.69
C PHE A 204 -9.50 -2.91 15.82
N LEU A 205 -8.76 -1.87 16.26
CA LEU A 205 -7.72 -2.02 17.28
C LEU A 205 -8.30 -2.35 18.67
N GLU A 206 -9.46 -1.80 19.03
CA GLU A 206 -10.14 -2.09 20.29
C GLU A 206 -10.66 -3.54 20.38
N ASN A 207 -11.00 -4.14 19.23
CA ASN A 207 -11.48 -5.51 19.14
C ASN A 207 -10.37 -6.54 18.87
N SER A 208 -9.15 -6.09 18.55
CA SER A 208 -8.04 -6.98 18.24
C SER A 208 -7.34 -7.49 19.51
N PRO A 209 -7.07 -8.80 19.63
CA PRO A 209 -6.31 -9.33 20.76
C PRO A 209 -4.80 -9.10 20.61
N LEU A 210 -4.34 -8.58 19.47
CA LEU A 210 -2.93 -8.43 19.17
C LEU A 210 -2.40 -7.08 19.67
N GLN A 211 -1.16 -7.09 20.17
CA GLN A 211 -0.43 -5.87 20.45
C GLN A 211 0.36 -5.44 19.21
N LYS A 212 0.67 -4.14 19.11
CA LYS A 212 1.54 -3.63 18.05
C LYS A 212 2.92 -4.26 18.11
N SER A 213 3.47 -4.55 16.93
CA SER A 213 4.83 -5.05 16.82
C SER A 213 5.85 -3.99 17.27
N THR A 214 6.83 -4.44 18.04
CA THR A 214 8.01 -3.62 18.41
C THR A 214 9.20 -3.89 17.51
N ARG A 215 9.05 -4.78 16.51
CA ARG A 215 10.13 -5.15 15.59
C ARG A 215 10.52 -3.94 14.76
N GLN A 216 11.81 -3.60 14.81
CA GLN A 216 12.39 -2.52 14.02
C GLN A 216 13.45 -3.07 13.08
N LEU A 217 13.49 -2.52 11.87
CA LEU A 217 14.55 -2.81 10.92
C LEU A 217 15.54 -1.65 10.87
N ASN A 218 16.76 -1.90 11.34
CA ASN A 218 17.85 -0.94 11.25
C ASN A 218 18.52 -0.99 9.86
N LYS A 219 19.39 -0.01 9.59
CA LYS A 219 20.05 0.17 8.30
C LYS A 219 20.93 -1.01 7.87
N ASP A 220 21.70 -1.60 8.79
CA ASP A 220 22.66 -2.65 8.45
C ASP A 220 21.94 -3.98 8.22
N THR A 221 20.99 -4.33 9.10
CA THR A 221 20.11 -5.49 8.90
C THR A 221 19.26 -5.34 7.63
N ALA A 222 18.78 -4.13 7.29
CA ALA A 222 18.07 -3.91 6.04
C ALA A 222 18.93 -4.16 4.79
N ARG A 223 20.24 -3.86 4.85
CA ARG A 223 21.16 -4.14 3.75
C ARG A 223 21.41 -5.64 3.58
N GLU A 224 21.46 -6.38 4.68
CA GLU A 224 21.60 -7.84 4.66
C GLU A 224 20.37 -8.50 4.05
N TYR A 225 19.17 -8.12 4.50
CA TYR A 225 17.93 -8.60 3.89
C TYR A 225 17.84 -8.21 2.41
N GLU A 226 18.20 -6.98 2.02
CA GLU A 226 18.15 -6.60 0.61
C GLU A 226 19.02 -7.51 -0.26
N LYS A 227 20.24 -7.83 0.20
CA LYS A 227 21.12 -8.74 -0.54
C LYS A 227 20.52 -10.13 -0.66
N LYS A 228 19.95 -10.66 0.42
CA LYS A 228 19.30 -11.97 0.44
C LYS A 228 18.08 -11.97 -0.49
N ASP A 229 17.14 -11.07 -0.26
CA ASP A 229 15.87 -11.01 -0.97
C ASP A 229 16.08 -10.74 -2.47
N LYS A 230 17.05 -9.88 -2.84
CA LYS A 230 17.40 -9.68 -4.27
C LYS A 230 18.02 -10.90 -4.92
N LYS A 231 18.79 -11.69 -4.18
CA LYS A 231 19.36 -12.94 -4.71
C LYS A 231 18.26 -13.93 -5.00
N GLU A 232 17.38 -14.14 -4.02
CA GLU A 232 16.22 -15.04 -4.15
C GLU A 232 15.27 -14.58 -5.25
N PHE A 233 14.93 -13.28 -5.27
CA PHE A 233 14.15 -12.66 -6.34
C PHE A 233 14.71 -12.93 -7.73
N LYS A 234 16.03 -12.78 -7.93
CA LYS A 234 16.66 -13.03 -9.23
C LYS A 234 16.59 -14.50 -9.64
N GLN A 235 16.82 -15.40 -8.70
CA GLN A 235 16.73 -16.84 -8.96
C GLN A 235 15.31 -17.24 -9.39
N LEU A 236 14.29 -16.74 -8.69
CA LEU A 236 12.89 -16.97 -9.06
C LEU A 236 12.53 -16.33 -10.40
N LEU A 237 13.04 -15.12 -10.68
CA LEU A 237 12.82 -14.45 -11.96
C LEU A 237 13.43 -15.24 -13.12
N GLU A 238 14.65 -15.75 -12.95
CA GLU A 238 15.30 -16.61 -13.95
C GLU A 238 14.48 -17.88 -14.22
N GLN A 239 13.99 -18.55 -13.18
CA GLN A 239 13.10 -19.72 -13.32
C GLN A 239 11.80 -19.37 -14.06
N PHE A 240 11.16 -18.26 -13.69
CA PHE A 240 9.94 -17.78 -14.34
C PHE A 240 10.18 -17.48 -15.83
N LEU A 241 11.27 -16.79 -16.17
CA LEU A 241 11.60 -16.44 -17.54
C LEU A 241 12.02 -17.65 -18.39
N GLN A 242 12.50 -18.74 -17.78
CA GLN A 242 12.68 -20.02 -18.47
C GLN A 242 11.33 -20.65 -18.85
N LYS A 243 10.32 -20.54 -17.97
CA LYS A 243 8.96 -21.06 -18.21
C LYS A 243 8.15 -20.17 -19.17
N TYR A 244 8.37 -18.85 -19.12
CA TYR A 244 7.64 -17.83 -19.91
C TYR A 244 8.61 -16.83 -20.57
N PRO A 245 9.37 -17.24 -21.59
CA PRO A 245 10.36 -16.38 -22.25
C PRO A 245 9.73 -15.17 -22.97
N GLU A 246 8.44 -15.23 -23.30
CA GLU A 246 7.68 -14.15 -23.91
C GLU A 246 7.13 -13.12 -22.91
N SER A 247 7.45 -13.28 -21.62
CA SER A 247 7.05 -12.37 -20.56
C SER A 247 7.42 -10.91 -20.86
N LYS A 248 6.58 -9.98 -20.41
CA LYS A 248 6.89 -8.54 -20.46
C LYS A 248 8.16 -8.20 -19.67
N LEU A 249 8.50 -9.01 -18.65
CA LEU A 249 9.69 -8.83 -17.81
C LEU A 249 11.00 -9.20 -18.52
N ALA A 250 10.95 -9.96 -19.62
CA ALA A 250 12.13 -10.34 -20.41
C ALA A 250 12.54 -9.27 -21.43
N LYS A 251 11.69 -8.28 -21.70
CA LYS A 251 11.94 -7.28 -22.74
C LYS A 251 13.06 -6.33 -22.33
N GLU A 252 13.96 -6.01 -23.25
CA GLU A 252 15.09 -5.09 -23.01
C GLU A 252 14.65 -3.68 -22.59
N ASP A 253 13.46 -3.25 -23.02
CA ASP A 253 12.87 -1.95 -22.69
C ASP A 253 12.05 -1.97 -21.40
N PHE A 254 11.93 -3.11 -20.71
CA PHE A 254 11.20 -3.23 -19.46
C PHE A 254 11.86 -2.38 -18.36
N LYS A 255 11.05 -1.50 -17.74
CA LYS A 255 11.51 -0.63 -16.65
C LYS A 255 10.90 -1.06 -15.33
N TRP A 256 11.78 -1.46 -14.42
CA TRP A 256 11.42 -1.68 -13.02
C TRP A 256 10.96 -0.38 -12.35
N PHE A 257 9.96 -0.48 -11.48
CA PHE A 257 9.40 0.67 -10.79
C PHE A 257 10.42 1.31 -9.83
N ASN A 258 10.38 2.64 -9.75
CA ASN A 258 11.14 3.39 -8.75
C ASN A 258 10.26 3.69 -7.53
N VAL A 259 10.85 3.66 -6.34
CA VAL A 259 10.16 4.08 -5.11
C VAL A 259 10.28 5.60 -4.98
N ALA A 260 9.24 6.26 -4.46
CA ALA A 260 9.25 7.70 -4.23
C ALA A 260 10.44 8.10 -3.33
N THR A 261 11.37 8.88 -3.87
CA THR A 261 12.51 9.42 -3.14
C THR A 261 12.24 10.83 -2.65
N LEU A 262 12.74 11.15 -1.45
CA LEU A 262 12.97 12.52 -1.02
C LEU A 262 14.16 13.05 -1.84
N ASP A 263 13.91 13.54 -3.06
CA ASP A 263 14.96 14.20 -3.83
C ASP A 263 15.42 15.46 -3.07
N LYS A 264 16.71 15.53 -2.74
CA LYS A 264 17.33 16.72 -2.14
C LYS A 264 17.43 17.91 -3.10
N THR A 265 17.06 17.72 -4.36
CA THR A 265 17.19 18.72 -5.43
C THR A 265 15.99 18.61 -6.35
N ASN A 266 14.96 19.42 -6.11
CA ASN A 266 14.27 20.21 -7.15
C ASN A 266 13.08 20.95 -6.53
N LYS A 267 13.32 22.23 -6.21
CA LYS A 267 12.27 23.24 -6.20
C LYS A 267 11.69 23.32 -7.61
N ALA A 268 10.36 23.35 -7.70
CA ALA A 268 9.56 23.71 -8.85
C ALA A 268 9.75 22.86 -10.13
N ASN A 269 8.77 21.99 -10.41
CA ASN A 269 8.11 21.86 -11.71
C ASN A 269 7.04 20.75 -11.61
N SER A 270 5.83 21.15 -11.22
CA SER A 270 4.67 20.33 -10.90
C SER A 270 4.02 19.61 -12.09
N SER A 271 4.57 19.66 -13.31
CA SER A 271 3.91 19.08 -14.49
C SER A 271 4.78 18.18 -15.38
N LYS A 272 6.08 18.05 -15.08
CA LYS A 272 6.99 17.23 -15.91
C LYS A 272 7.37 15.87 -15.30
N ALA A 273 7.18 15.67 -14.00
CA ALA A 273 7.46 14.39 -13.35
C ALA A 273 6.49 13.26 -13.78
N LEU A 274 5.26 13.61 -14.17
CA LEU A 274 4.28 12.69 -14.77
C LEU A 274 4.70 12.20 -16.16
N ARG A 275 5.62 12.88 -16.87
CA ARG A 275 5.99 12.54 -18.25
C ARG A 275 7.10 11.49 -18.37
N ASN A 276 7.82 11.21 -17.28
CA ASN A 276 8.79 10.10 -17.23
C ASN A 276 8.17 8.79 -16.71
N TRP A 277 6.87 8.80 -16.40
CA TRP A 277 6.04 7.63 -16.16
C TRP A 277 5.43 7.23 -17.51
N GLY A 278 6.20 6.49 -18.30
CA GLY A 278 5.84 6.11 -19.67
C GLY A 278 4.55 5.28 -19.73
N ILE A 279 3.45 5.94 -20.08
CA ILE A 279 2.62 5.70 -21.25
C ILE A 279 2.36 4.21 -21.59
N PHE A 280 1.14 3.75 -21.28
CA PHE A 280 0.32 3.04 -22.29
C PHE A 280 -0.73 4.04 -22.80
N THR A 281 -0.43 4.70 -23.92
CA THR A 281 -1.45 5.33 -24.77
C THR A 281 -1.89 4.29 -25.79
N ILE A 282 -3.07 3.70 -25.58
CA ILE A 282 -4.01 3.38 -26.67
C ILE A 282 -5.43 3.67 -26.14
N GLY A 283 -6.11 4.65 -26.73
CA GLY A 283 -7.57 4.62 -26.85
C GLY A 283 -8.42 5.53 -25.95
N VAL A 284 -8.58 6.78 -26.41
CA VAL A 284 -9.80 7.61 -26.30
C VAL A 284 -10.11 8.32 -24.96
N ILE A 285 -9.84 9.62 -25.03
CA ILE A 285 -10.44 10.77 -24.35
C ILE A 285 -11.98 10.63 -24.26
N THR A 286 -12.53 10.36 -23.06
CA THR A 286 -13.90 10.76 -22.60
C THR A 286 -14.26 10.35 -21.14
N THR A 287 -13.37 9.77 -20.34
CA THR A 287 -13.74 9.18 -19.02
C THR A 287 -13.61 10.09 -17.79
N GLY A 288 -13.62 11.42 -17.95
CA GLY A 288 -13.61 12.36 -16.82
C GLY A 288 -14.85 12.29 -15.92
N ILE A 289 -15.96 11.74 -16.42
CA ILE A 289 -17.20 11.52 -15.67
C ILE A 289 -17.35 10.04 -15.26
N ALA A 290 -16.73 9.11 -15.99
CA ALA A 290 -16.78 7.68 -15.67
C ALA A 290 -15.87 7.29 -14.49
N ALA A 291 -14.73 7.96 -14.33
CA ALA A 291 -13.83 7.72 -13.20
C ALA A 291 -14.45 8.17 -11.86
N THR A 292 -15.20 9.27 -11.83
CA THR A 292 -15.95 9.72 -10.65
C THR A 292 -17.16 8.82 -10.37
N TRP A 293 -17.83 8.30 -11.41
CA TRP A 293 -18.94 7.36 -11.26
C TRP A 293 -18.48 5.97 -10.75
N ALA A 294 -17.32 5.50 -11.20
CA ALA A 294 -16.68 4.28 -10.70
C ALA A 294 -16.23 4.43 -9.24
N MET A 295 -15.68 5.58 -8.85
CA MET A 295 -15.30 5.87 -7.45
C MET A 295 -16.50 5.94 -6.50
N GLN A 296 -17.61 6.55 -6.93
CA GLN A 296 -18.84 6.60 -6.12
C GLN A 296 -19.48 5.22 -5.95
N ASN A 297 -19.46 4.37 -6.99
CA ASN A 297 -20.00 3.01 -6.90
C ASN A 297 -19.10 2.04 -6.10
N MET A 298 -17.78 2.24 -6.08
CA MET A 298 -16.88 1.44 -5.22
C MET A 298 -17.06 1.77 -3.74
N CYS A 299 -17.25 3.05 -3.39
CA CYS A 299 -17.60 3.44 -2.01
C CYS A 299 -19.02 2.97 -1.62
N ALA A 300 -20.00 3.04 -2.53
CA ALA A 300 -21.36 2.56 -2.27
C ALA A 300 -21.43 1.02 -2.13
N GLN A 301 -20.56 0.27 -2.82
CA GLN A 301 -20.48 -1.19 -2.65
C GLN A 301 -19.86 -1.57 -1.30
N GLU A 302 -18.83 -0.85 -0.81
CA GLU A 302 -18.31 -1.03 0.55
C GLU A 302 -19.39 -0.75 1.61
N GLU A 303 -20.19 0.31 1.46
CA GLU A 303 -21.32 0.62 2.37
C GLU A 303 -22.43 -0.44 2.33
N SER A 304 -22.74 -1.02 1.15
CA SER A 304 -23.77 -2.06 1.04
C SER A 304 -23.35 -3.40 1.65
N SER A 305 -22.07 -3.76 1.58
CA SER A 305 -21.53 -4.99 2.18
C SER A 305 -21.38 -4.91 3.71
N GLN A 306 -21.17 -3.71 4.25
CA GLN A 306 -21.11 -3.50 5.70
C GLN A 306 -22.52 -3.39 6.32
N ASN A 307 -23.49 -2.79 5.62
CA ASN A 307 -24.87 -2.68 6.12
C ASN A 307 -25.64 -4.01 6.10
N SER A 308 -25.28 -4.98 5.24
CA SER A 308 -25.94 -6.29 5.21
C SER A 308 -25.57 -7.20 6.39
N TRP A 309 -24.50 -6.88 7.13
CA TRP A 309 -24.13 -7.59 8.36
C TRP A 309 -24.95 -7.12 9.57
N TRP A 310 -25.49 -5.90 9.56
CA TRP A 310 -26.26 -5.33 10.68
C TRP A 310 -27.78 -5.53 10.59
N SER A 311 -28.31 -5.98 9.45
CA SER A 311 -29.76 -6.17 9.26
C SER A 311 -30.25 -7.62 9.46
N GLY A 312 -29.39 -8.51 9.98
CA GLY A 312 -29.67 -9.94 10.16
C GLY A 312 -29.64 -10.43 11.62
N LEU A 313 -29.64 -9.52 12.60
CA LEU A 313 -29.83 -9.76 14.04
C LEU A 313 -31.00 -8.92 14.54
#